data_AF-A0A2V9V874-F1
#
_entry.id   AF-A0A2V9V874-F1
#
_cell.length_a   1.000
_cell.length_b   1.000
_cell.length_c   1.000
_cell.angle_alpha   90.00
_cell.angle_beta   90.00
_cell.angle_gamma   90.00
#
_symmetry.space_group_name_H-M   'P 1'
#
loop_
_entity.id
_entity.type
_entity.pdbx_description
1 polymer ?
#
loop_
_entity_poly.entity_id
_entity_poly.type
_entity_poly.pdbx_seq_one_letter_code
_entity_poly.pdbx_strand_id
1 'polypeptide(L)'
;MSIHLLVAGNLSGLALFQSPGPLAWGAAPFVLMFAVFYFLLIMPQQRKQKKWQQMSSELKTGDKVVTSGGLRGTIIALKDD
;
A
#
# COMPACT_ATOMS: atom_id res chain seq x y z
N MET A 1 -37.21 -54.21 27.94
CA MET A 1 -37.56 -53.22 28.96
C MET A 1 -36.28 -52.51 29.34
N SER A 2 -35.91 -51.52 28.54
CA SER A 2 -36.10 -50.10 28.86
C SER A 2 -35.01 -49.62 29.82
N ILE A 3 -34.07 -48.75 29.48
CA ILE A 3 -33.93 -47.81 28.37
C ILE A 3 -32.44 -47.47 28.36
N HIS A 4 -31.76 -47.73 27.25
CA HIS A 4 -30.45 -47.17 26.94
C HIS A 4 -30.71 -45.82 26.25
N LEU A 5 -31.14 -44.81 27.00
CA LEU A 5 -31.42 -43.47 26.46
C LEU A 5 -31.08 -42.41 27.50
N LEU A 6 -29.81 -42.07 27.57
CA LEU A 6 -29.42 -40.72 27.95
C LEU A 6 -28.37 -40.22 26.95
N VAL A 7 -28.85 -39.93 25.74
CA VAL A 7 -28.29 -38.90 24.89
C VAL A 7 -28.46 -37.58 25.66
N ALA A 8 -27.53 -37.27 26.55
CA ALA A 8 -27.41 -35.94 27.14
C ALA A 8 -25.93 -35.62 27.27
N GLY A 9 -25.47 -34.72 26.42
CA GLY A 9 -24.25 -33.97 26.68
C GLY A 9 -23.01 -34.43 25.94
N ASN A 10 -23.09 -34.65 24.63
CA ASN A 10 -22.04 -34.06 23.79
C ASN A 10 -22.10 -32.53 23.95
N LEU A 11 -21.60 -32.00 25.06
CA LEU A 11 -21.30 -30.57 25.24
C LEU A 11 -19.94 -30.20 24.60
N SER A 12 -19.33 -31.13 23.86
CA SER A 12 -18.11 -30.95 23.08
C SER A 12 -18.39 -30.62 21.61
N GLY A 13 -19.65 -30.62 21.18
CA GLY A 13 -20.08 -30.47 19.78
C GLY A 13 -20.45 -29.06 19.33
N LEU A 14 -20.40 -28.08 20.24
CA LEU A 14 -20.60 -26.66 19.94
C LEU A 14 -19.30 -25.83 20.05
N ALA A 15 -18.15 -26.50 20.15
CA ALA A 15 -16.83 -25.87 20.12
C ALA A 15 -16.31 -25.55 18.70
N LEU A 16 -17.18 -25.56 17.67
CA LEU A 16 -16.78 -25.31 16.28
C LEU A 16 -17.24 -23.97 15.69
N PHE A 17 -17.94 -23.11 16.43
CA PHE A 17 -17.93 -21.71 16.04
C PHE A 17 -16.65 -21.10 16.60
N GLN A 18 -15.57 -21.28 15.83
CA GLN A 18 -14.30 -20.59 16.01
C GLN A 18 -14.61 -19.15 16.40
N SER A 19 -14.42 -18.81 17.67
CA SER A 19 -14.23 -17.41 18.01
C SER A 19 -13.05 -16.97 17.14
N PRO A 20 -13.20 -15.97 16.26
CA PRO A 20 -12.03 -15.38 15.64
C PRO A 20 -11.11 -14.99 16.79
N GLY A 21 -10.00 -15.73 16.94
CA GLY A 21 -9.17 -15.65 18.13
C GLY A 21 -8.71 -14.20 18.35
N PRO A 22 -8.13 -13.87 19.51
CA PRO A 22 -7.67 -12.51 19.83
C PRO A 22 -6.82 -11.84 18.72
N LEU A 23 -6.23 -12.65 17.83
CA LEU A 23 -5.53 -12.23 16.61
C LEU A 23 -6.44 -11.58 15.53
N ALA A 24 -7.70 -11.99 15.36
CA ALA A 24 -8.58 -11.46 14.33
C ALA A 24 -9.13 -10.06 14.66
N TRP A 25 -9.61 -9.83 15.90
CA TRP A 25 -9.94 -8.48 16.37
C TRP A 25 -8.69 -7.65 16.71
N GLY A 26 -7.60 -8.30 17.12
CA GLY A 26 -6.33 -7.64 17.47
C GLY A 26 -5.49 -7.21 16.25
N ALA A 27 -5.71 -7.79 15.07
CA ALA A 27 -5.03 -7.37 13.83
C ALA A 27 -5.63 -6.10 13.21
N ALA A 28 -6.86 -5.72 13.58
CA ALA A 28 -7.52 -4.51 13.07
C ALA A 28 -6.66 -3.23 13.15
N PRO A 29 -6.02 -2.88 14.28
CA PRO A 29 -5.12 -1.71 14.35
C PRO A 29 -3.87 -1.85 13.48
N PHE A 30 -3.33 -3.06 13.30
CA PHE A 30 -2.16 -3.28 12.45
C PHE A 30 -2.51 -3.12 10.96
N VAL A 31 -3.64 -3.66 10.51
CA VAL A 31 -4.11 -3.49 9.12
C VAL A 31 -4.39 -2.02 8.82
N LEU A 32 -5.02 -1.29 9.75
CA LEU A 32 -5.23 0.16 9.63
C LEU A 32 -3.89 0.92 9.52
N MET A 33 -2.91 0.58 10.36
CA MET A 33 -1.58 1.18 10.35
C MET A 33 -0.88 0.96 9.00
N PHE A 34 -0.85 -0.28 8.50
CA PHE A 34 -0.26 -0.59 7.19
C PHE A 34 -0.99 0.13 6.04
N ALA A 35 -2.31 0.24 6.09
CA ALA A 35 -3.08 0.98 5.09
C ALA A 35 -2.71 2.47 5.06
N VAL A 36 -2.55 3.10 6.23
CA VAL A 36 -2.14 4.51 6.35
C VAL A 36 -0.71 4.70 5.84
N PHE A 37 0.25 3.88 6.27
CA PHE A 37 1.64 3.97 5.80
C PHE A 37 1.78 3.69 4.30
N TYR A 38 1.03 2.72 3.76
CA TYR A 38 1.01 2.42 2.33
C TYR A 38 0.49 3.62 1.52
N PHE A 39 -0.62 4.21 1.96
CA PHE A 39 -1.19 5.38 1.29
C PHE A 39 -0.25 6.61 1.36
N LEU A 40 0.34 6.86 2.53
CA LEU A 40 1.27 7.97 2.74
C LEU A 40 2.56 7.82 1.95
N LEU A 41 3.03 6.62 1.64
CA LEU A 41 4.28 6.41 0.91
C LEU A 41 4.06 6.30 -0.61
N ILE A 42 2.95 5.71 -1.06
CA ILE A 42 2.69 5.51 -2.49
C ILE A 42 2.29 6.81 -3.21
N MET A 43 1.53 7.69 -2.55
CA MET A 43 1.15 9.00 -3.11
C MET A 43 2.35 9.95 -3.36
N PRO A 44 3.28 10.17 -2.41
CA PRO A 44 4.40 11.09 -2.63
C PRO A 44 5.40 10.56 -3.66
N GLN A 45 5.59 9.24 -3.74
CA GLN A 45 6.48 8.66 -4.75
C GLN A 45 5.94 8.87 -6.17
N GLN A 46 4.66 8.58 -6.40
CA GLN A 46 4.02 8.84 -7.68
C GLN A 46 4.09 10.32 -8.06
N ARG A 47 3.88 11.25 -7.10
CA ARG A 47 3.97 12.69 -7.35
C ARG A 47 5.38 13.12 -7.75
N LYS A 48 6.43 12.59 -7.11
CA LYS A 48 7.82 12.86 -7.50
C LYS A 48 8.10 12.34 -8.91
N GLN A 49 7.73 11.09 -9.20
CA GLN A 49 7.98 10.48 -10.51
C GLN A 49 7.23 11.22 -11.63
N LYS A 50 5.95 11.58 -11.42
CA LYS A 50 5.17 12.39 -12.36
C LYS A 50 5.80 13.77 -12.58
N LYS A 51 6.28 14.43 -11.52
CA LYS A 51 6.96 15.72 -11.65
C LYS A 51 8.26 15.59 -12.45
N TRP A 52 9.05 14.55 -12.25
CA TRP A 52 10.26 14.29 -13.05
C TRP A 52 9.92 14.06 -14.53
N GLN A 53 8.92 13.22 -14.81
CA GLN A 53 8.45 12.97 -16.18
C GLN A 53 7.90 14.25 -16.84
N GLN A 54 7.12 15.03 -16.11
CA GLN A 54 6.59 16.32 -16.58
C GLN A 54 7.72 17.30 -16.87
N MET A 55 8.68 17.47 -15.95
CA MET A 55 9.84 18.34 -16.19
C MET A 55 10.57 17.93 -17.47
N SER A 56 10.87 16.64 -17.65
CA SER A 56 11.50 16.15 -18.89
C SER A 56 10.66 16.42 -20.14
N SER A 57 9.34 16.27 -20.08
CA SER A 57 8.45 16.55 -21.23
C SER A 57 8.27 18.04 -21.53
N GLU A 58 8.46 18.89 -20.53
CA GLU A 58 8.37 20.34 -20.67
C GLU A 58 9.66 20.95 -21.23
N LEU A 59 10.80 20.23 -21.14
CA LEU A 59 12.06 20.68 -21.70
C LEU A 59 11.98 20.76 -23.23
N LYS A 60 12.21 21.95 -23.78
CA LYS A 60 12.29 22.21 -25.21
C LYS A 60 13.65 22.80 -25.59
N THR A 61 13.98 22.70 -26.87
CA THR A 61 15.13 23.41 -27.44
C THR A 61 14.95 24.91 -27.24
N GLY A 62 15.93 25.56 -26.63
CA GLY A 62 15.89 26.96 -26.23
C GLY A 62 15.62 27.20 -24.74
N ASP A 63 15.27 26.18 -23.96
CA ASP A 63 15.00 26.35 -22.54
C ASP A 63 16.28 26.49 -21.72
N LYS A 64 16.24 27.40 -20.75
CA LYS A 64 17.31 27.62 -19.77
C LYS A 64 17.12 26.64 -18.61
N VAL A 65 18.07 25.74 -18.43
CA VAL A 65 18.05 24.74 -17.37
C VAL A 65 19.15 24.97 -16.35
N VAL A 66 18.84 24.63 -15.10
CA VAL A 66 19.82 24.61 -14.01
C VAL A 66 19.95 23.17 -13.55
N THR A 67 21.13 22.61 -13.77
CA THR A 67 21.46 21.24 -13.37
C THR A 67 21.69 21.18 -11.87
N SER A 68 21.56 20.01 -11.25
CA SER A 68 21.78 19.80 -9.80
C SER A 68 23.16 20.23 -9.30
N GLY A 69 24.17 20.29 -10.19
CA GLY A 69 25.50 20.82 -9.91
C GLY A 69 25.65 22.35 -10.04
N GLY A 70 24.56 23.10 -10.23
CA GLY A 70 24.58 24.57 -10.36
C GLY A 70 24.92 25.11 -11.75
N LEU A 71 25.15 24.23 -12.73
CA LEU A 71 25.44 24.60 -14.12
C LEU A 71 24.18 25.18 -14.78
N ARG A 72 24.32 26.38 -15.35
CA ARG A 72 23.27 27.09 -16.09
C ARG A 72 23.59 27.01 -17.58
N GLY A 73 22.67 26.50 -18.37
CA GLY A 73 22.85 26.36 -19.82
C GLY A 73 21.52 26.41 -20.56
N THR A 74 21.59 26.57 -21.87
CA THR A 74 20.43 26.55 -22.77
C THR A 74 20.46 25.26 -23.58
N ILE A 75 19.33 24.58 -23.69
CA ILE A 75 19.21 23.33 -24.48
C ILE A 75 19.30 23.67 -25.98
N ILE A 76 20.31 23.15 -26.69
CA ILE A 76 20.52 23.42 -28.12
C ILE A 76 19.90 22.38 -29.07
N ALA A 77 19.67 21.16 -28.58
CA ALA A 77 18.96 20.10 -29.29
C ALA A 77 18.54 19.03 -28.28
N LEU A 78 17.37 18.41 -28.51
CA LEU A 78 16.90 17.24 -27.76
C LEU A 78 16.99 16.03 -28.69
N LYS A 79 17.53 14.93 -28.18
CA LYS A 79 17.57 13.63 -28.86
C LYS A 79 16.78 12.67 -27.99
N ASP A 80 15.66 12.19 -28.51
CA ASP A 80 14.90 11.11 -27.90
C ASP A 80 15.54 9.80 -28.37
N ASP A 81 15.99 8.96 -27.43
CA ASP A 81 16.49 7.60 -27.69
C ASP A 81 15.35 6.57 -27.55
#